data_AF-A0A4R8QEK8-F1
#
_entry.id   AF-A0A4R8QEK8-F1
#
_cell.length_a   1.000
_cell.length_b   1.000
_cell.length_c   1.000
_cell.angle_alpha   90.00
_cell.angle_beta   90.00
_cell.angle_gamma   90.00
#
_symmetry.space_group_name_H-M   'P 1'
#
loop_
_entity.id
_entity.type
_entity.pdbx_description
1 polymer ?
#
loop_
_entity_poly.entity_id
_entity_poly.type
_entity_poly.pdbx_seq_one_letter_code
_entity_poly.pdbx_strand_id
1 'polypeptide(L)'
;MSSVCSCARLARLPIAGRPSINLTRPFSTTTTNFKVPPESPGWIQVPVPRQSQSSEEKLPKVKGTLPVPRDPFPRNEGNRKVQPKYFKETAPRPTNEASKKPAEPGSRLDHRRRLAETRRQSLKAALKGLYERKQQRVEAVTAASQQRLRENNRAATAPERKDDRFTRSSILSSLSATTAVALDPNRYVRAEESKVRTAALAQKKSEQRQDALMELYINASKFIVDEKELSQQLDDLFSEDYWNRQGKSMTQDADNAWDVWGQPPTVQGMLNEMLRKDQRAIDFQQTEQDRTVVRQKTIAEELTGGKME
;
A
#
# COMPACT_ATOMS: atom_id res chain seq x y z
N MET A 1 -19.84 13.62 -0.21
CA MET A 1 -19.53 14.27 -1.50
C MET A 1 -20.53 15.40 -1.73
N SER A 2 -20.11 16.62 -1.39
CA SER A 2 -20.93 17.83 -1.36
C SER A 2 -21.16 18.36 -2.78
N SER A 3 -22.42 18.34 -3.21
CA SER A 3 -22.89 18.86 -4.50
C SER A 3 -22.74 20.39 -4.55
N VAL A 4 -21.79 20.88 -5.35
CA VAL A 4 -21.62 22.31 -5.65
C VAL A 4 -22.76 22.76 -6.59
N CYS A 5 -23.77 23.42 -6.04
CA CYS A 5 -24.85 24.02 -6.82
C CYS A 5 -24.36 25.30 -7.52
N SER A 6 -24.40 25.28 -8.84
CA SER A 6 -24.17 26.43 -9.72
C SER A 6 -25.11 27.59 -9.39
N CYS A 7 -24.53 28.72 -8.98
CA CYS A 7 -25.23 30.00 -8.87
C CYS A 7 -25.57 30.50 -10.28
N ALA A 8 -26.84 30.76 -10.54
CA ALA A 8 -27.26 31.56 -11.70
C ALA A 8 -26.56 32.92 -11.63
N ARG A 9 -25.74 33.24 -12.65
CA ARG A 9 -25.17 34.58 -12.83
C ARG A 9 -26.31 35.56 -13.01
N LEU A 10 -26.64 36.32 -11.97
CA LEU A 10 -27.32 37.60 -12.13
C LEU A 10 -26.36 38.51 -12.88
N ALA A 11 -26.61 38.72 -14.18
CA ALA A 11 -25.87 39.68 -14.97
C ALA A 11 -26.03 41.06 -14.32
N ARG A 12 -24.93 41.61 -13.77
CA ARG A 12 -24.87 43.04 -13.43
C ARG A 12 -24.91 43.80 -14.74
N LEU A 13 -26.02 44.47 -15.01
CA LEU A 13 -26.06 45.51 -16.04
C LEU A 13 -25.04 46.60 -15.66
N PRO A 14 -24.22 47.08 -16.59
CA PRO A 14 -23.31 48.18 -16.32
C PRO A 14 -24.13 49.42 -15.97
N ILE A 15 -23.79 50.05 -14.83
CA ILE A 15 -24.33 51.36 -14.44
C ILE A 15 -23.64 52.38 -15.36
N ALA A 16 -24.25 52.65 -16.52
CA ALA A 16 -23.86 53.78 -17.35
C ALA A 16 -24.19 55.06 -16.57
N GLY A 17 -23.19 55.94 -16.45
CA GLY A 17 -23.34 57.25 -15.83
C GLY A 17 -24.48 58.02 -16.50
N ARG A 18 -25.40 58.55 -15.68
CA ARG A 18 -26.51 59.39 -16.15
C ARG A 18 -25.92 60.72 -16.64
N PRO A 19 -26.11 61.15 -17.91
CA PRO A 19 -25.88 62.55 -18.24
C PRO A 19 -26.92 63.40 -17.53
N SER A 20 -26.49 64.55 -17.00
CA SER A 20 -27.36 65.57 -16.41
C SER A 20 -28.35 66.07 -17.47
N ILE A 21 -29.61 65.68 -17.32
CA ILE A 21 -30.69 66.09 -18.24
C ILE A 21 -31.19 67.45 -17.75
N ASN A 22 -30.99 68.49 -18.55
CA ASN A 22 -31.62 69.79 -18.35
C ASN A 22 -33.15 69.62 -18.35
N LEU A 23 -33.78 70.03 -17.25
CA LEU A 23 -35.23 70.01 -17.05
C LEU A 23 -35.88 71.21 -17.76
N THR A 24 -36.08 71.10 -19.07
CA THR A 24 -37.13 71.85 -19.76
C THR A 24 -38.07 70.84 -20.42
N ARG A 25 -39.32 70.81 -19.93
CA ARG A 25 -40.32 69.78 -20.27
C ARG A 25 -41.25 70.31 -21.37
N PRO A 26 -41.15 69.85 -22.62
CA PRO A 26 -42.28 69.95 -23.55
C PRO A 26 -43.17 68.71 -23.40
N PHE A 27 -44.48 68.95 -23.28
CA PHE A 27 -45.51 67.92 -23.33
C PHE A 27 -45.56 67.30 -24.73
N SER A 28 -44.96 66.12 -24.93
CA SER A 28 -45.15 65.30 -26.12
C SER A 28 -45.51 63.88 -25.70
N THR A 29 -46.71 63.43 -26.09
CA THR A 29 -47.32 62.13 -25.80
C THR A 29 -46.97 61.07 -26.86
N THR A 30 -45.70 60.97 -27.24
CA THR A 30 -45.19 59.82 -28.00
C THR A 30 -44.00 59.23 -27.26
N THR A 31 -44.16 58.02 -26.74
CA THR A 31 -43.04 57.23 -26.20
C THR A 31 -42.13 56.87 -27.36
N THR A 32 -41.11 57.67 -27.62
CA THR A 32 -40.07 57.32 -28.59
C THR A 32 -39.33 56.10 -28.05
N ASN A 33 -39.43 54.97 -28.75
CA ASN A 33 -38.51 53.86 -28.54
C ASN A 33 -37.11 54.37 -28.85
N PHE A 34 -36.35 54.74 -27.82
CA PHE A 34 -34.97 55.21 -27.97
C PHE A 34 -34.15 54.06 -28.57
N LYS A 35 -33.90 54.14 -29.88
CA LYS A 35 -32.85 53.34 -30.51
C LYS A 35 -31.55 53.66 -29.78
N VAL A 36 -30.72 52.65 -29.55
CA VAL A 36 -29.37 52.81 -28.99
C VAL A 36 -28.71 53.98 -29.75
N PRO A 37 -28.22 55.05 -29.12
CA PRO A 37 -27.64 56.17 -29.84
C PRO A 37 -26.24 55.80 -30.39
N PRO A 38 -25.73 56.50 -31.42
CA PRO A 38 -24.39 56.24 -31.98
C PRO A 38 -23.25 56.42 -30.97
N GLU A 39 -23.48 57.20 -29.91
CA GLU A 39 -22.54 57.40 -28.81
C GLU A 39 -22.44 56.18 -27.88
N SER A 40 -23.44 55.28 -27.90
CA SER A 40 -23.43 54.09 -27.07
C SER A 40 -22.46 53.05 -27.65
N PRO A 41 -21.62 52.39 -26.83
CA PRO A 41 -20.75 51.31 -27.29
C PRO A 41 -21.53 50.10 -27.85
N GLY A 42 -22.84 50.03 -27.58
CA GLY A 42 -23.74 49.03 -28.16
C GLY A 42 -24.30 49.39 -29.54
N TRP A 43 -23.95 50.54 -30.13
CA TRP A 43 -24.42 50.96 -31.46
C TRP A 43 -24.01 49.97 -32.56
N ILE A 44 -22.77 49.49 -32.49
CA ILE A 44 -22.25 48.41 -33.33
C ILE A 44 -21.72 47.31 -32.43
N GLN A 45 -22.33 46.14 -32.49
CA GLN A 45 -21.88 44.97 -31.72
C GLN A 45 -20.75 44.26 -32.47
N VAL A 46 -19.51 44.60 -32.11
CA VAL A 46 -18.32 43.88 -32.61
C VAL A 46 -18.09 42.67 -31.70
N PRO A 47 -18.25 41.42 -32.19
CA PRO A 47 -18.01 40.24 -31.37
C PRO A 47 -16.52 40.10 -31.08
N VAL A 48 -16.19 39.80 -29.82
CA VAL A 48 -14.82 39.56 -29.38
C VAL A 48 -14.45 38.10 -29.67
N PRO A 49 -13.24 37.81 -30.19
CA PRO A 49 -12.79 36.44 -30.39
C PRO A 49 -12.73 35.67 -29.06
N ARG A 50 -12.90 34.34 -29.12
CA ARG A 50 -12.79 33.48 -27.92
C ARG A 50 -11.37 33.59 -27.35
N GLN A 51 -11.27 33.68 -26.01
CA GLN A 51 -10.00 33.77 -25.28
C GLN A 51 -9.13 34.98 -25.67
N SER A 52 -9.73 36.16 -25.87
CA SER A 52 -8.97 37.40 -26.05
C SER A 52 -8.33 37.86 -24.74
N GLN A 53 -7.17 38.50 -24.80
CA GLN A 53 -6.49 39.10 -23.64
C GLN A 53 -7.39 40.10 -22.89
N SER A 54 -8.25 40.82 -23.63
CA SER A 54 -9.25 41.74 -23.05
C SER A 54 -10.31 41.04 -22.19
N SER A 55 -10.51 39.74 -22.38
CA SER A 55 -11.48 38.93 -21.62
C SER A 55 -10.88 38.21 -20.41
N GLU A 56 -9.57 38.32 -20.19
CA GLU A 56 -8.84 37.66 -19.09
C GLU A 56 -8.92 38.42 -17.75
N GLU A 57 -9.83 39.41 -17.67
CA GLU A 57 -10.05 40.17 -16.45
C GLU A 57 -10.51 39.25 -15.30
N LYS A 58 -9.70 39.22 -14.23
CA LYS A 58 -9.99 38.42 -13.03
C LYS A 58 -11.01 39.16 -12.15
N LEU A 59 -12.26 38.73 -12.22
CA LEU A 59 -13.32 39.27 -11.37
C LEU A 59 -12.96 39.13 -9.88
N PRO A 60 -13.18 40.17 -9.06
CA PRO A 60 -12.87 40.13 -7.63
C PRO A 60 -13.75 39.10 -6.91
N LYS A 61 -13.22 38.49 -5.85
CA LYS A 61 -13.94 37.50 -5.04
C LYS A 61 -15.11 38.16 -4.30
N VAL A 62 -16.34 37.81 -4.70
CA VAL A 62 -17.57 38.24 -4.01
C VAL A 62 -17.62 37.61 -2.60
N LYS A 63 -17.90 38.43 -1.58
CA LYS A 63 -18.01 38.01 -0.17
C LYS A 63 -19.47 37.65 0.18
N GLY A 64 -19.64 36.82 1.21
CA GLY A 64 -20.96 36.39 1.70
C GLY A 64 -21.54 35.19 0.96
N THR A 65 -22.65 34.65 1.47
CA THR A 65 -23.41 33.55 0.83
C THR A 65 -24.91 33.84 0.91
N LEU A 66 -25.65 33.39 -0.10
CA LEU A 66 -27.12 33.43 -0.09
C LEU A 66 -27.66 32.09 0.45
N PRO A 67 -28.80 32.09 1.15
CA PRO A 67 -29.42 30.85 1.62
C PRO A 67 -29.81 29.97 0.44
N VAL A 68 -29.48 28.69 0.52
CA VAL A 68 -29.79 27.71 -0.53
C VAL A 68 -31.29 27.40 -0.49
N PRO A 69 -32.03 27.60 -1.60
CA PRO A 69 -33.44 27.24 -1.65
C PRO A 69 -33.66 25.74 -1.42
N ARG A 70 -34.69 25.40 -0.62
CA ARG A 70 -35.09 24.00 -0.40
C ARG A 70 -35.55 23.32 -1.69
N ASP A 71 -35.33 22.02 -1.82
CA ASP A 71 -35.84 21.22 -2.93
C ASP A 71 -37.31 20.79 -2.66
N PRO A 72 -38.29 21.27 -3.44
CA PRO A 72 -39.69 20.89 -3.27
C PRO A 72 -40.02 19.49 -3.85
N PHE A 73 -39.13 18.88 -4.63
CA PHE A 73 -39.35 17.60 -5.32
C PHE A 73 -38.26 16.57 -4.99
N PRO A 74 -38.16 16.06 -3.75
CA PRO A 74 -37.14 15.07 -3.42
C PRO A 74 -37.23 13.83 -4.33
N ARG A 75 -36.11 13.13 -4.50
CA ARG A 75 -35.99 12.00 -5.45
C ARG A 75 -37.06 10.93 -5.24
N ASN A 76 -37.44 10.66 -3.98
CA ASN A 76 -38.41 9.63 -3.62
C ASN A 76 -39.85 9.99 -4.01
N GLU A 77 -40.19 11.29 -4.05
CA GLU A 77 -41.55 11.74 -4.40
C GLU A 77 -41.77 11.92 -5.91
N GLY A 78 -40.69 12.03 -6.68
CA GLY A 78 -40.74 12.14 -8.14
C GLY A 78 -41.66 13.26 -8.62
N ASN A 79 -42.60 12.93 -9.51
CA ASN A 79 -43.55 13.86 -10.13
C ASN A 79 -44.92 13.92 -9.44
N ARG A 80 -45.09 13.29 -8.26
CA ARG A 80 -46.39 13.19 -7.55
C ARG A 80 -47.12 14.53 -7.44
N LYS A 81 -46.39 15.58 -7.06
CA LYS A 81 -46.90 16.94 -6.84
C LYS A 81 -47.35 17.68 -8.10
N VAL A 82 -46.99 17.18 -9.29
CA VAL A 82 -47.34 17.78 -10.58
C VAL A 82 -48.55 17.08 -11.20
N GLN A 83 -48.94 15.92 -10.67
CA GLN A 83 -50.05 15.15 -11.19
C GLN A 83 -51.40 15.86 -10.92
N PRO A 84 -52.38 15.73 -11.84
CA PRO A 84 -53.71 16.31 -11.66
C PRO A 84 -54.42 15.84 -10.38
N LYS A 85 -54.15 14.59 -9.97
CA LYS A 85 -54.67 14.00 -8.73
C LYS A 85 -54.25 14.81 -7.50
N TYR A 86 -52.97 15.18 -7.40
CA TYR A 86 -52.46 15.98 -6.28
C TYR A 86 -53.13 17.33 -6.17
N PHE A 87 -53.38 18.02 -7.30
CA PHE A 87 -54.09 19.31 -7.28
C PHE A 87 -55.54 19.19 -6.80
N LYS A 88 -56.24 18.11 -7.19
CA LYS A 88 -57.61 17.83 -6.76
C LYS A 88 -57.69 17.55 -5.25
N GLU A 89 -56.72 16.81 -4.72
CA GLU A 89 -56.63 16.46 -3.29
C GLU A 89 -56.20 17.64 -2.42
N THR A 90 -55.18 18.39 -2.86
CA THR A 90 -54.55 19.44 -2.04
C THR A 90 -55.38 20.73 -2.01
N ALA A 91 -56.05 21.06 -3.11
CA ALA A 91 -56.84 22.29 -3.22
C ALA A 91 -58.17 22.03 -3.96
N PRO A 92 -59.10 21.28 -3.32
CA PRO A 92 -60.38 20.95 -3.93
C PRO A 92 -61.22 22.20 -4.20
N ARG A 93 -62.08 22.10 -5.21
CA ARG A 93 -63.12 23.10 -5.45
C ARG A 93 -64.30 22.87 -4.49
N PRO A 94 -65.03 23.93 -4.14
CA PRO A 94 -66.22 23.79 -3.29
C PRO A 94 -67.23 22.82 -3.92
N THR A 95 -67.71 21.86 -3.12
CA THR A 95 -68.66 20.82 -3.54
C THR A 95 -70.11 21.18 -3.25
N ASN A 96 -70.38 21.91 -2.15
CA ASN A 96 -71.73 22.26 -1.71
C ASN A 96 -72.47 23.13 -2.75
N GLU A 97 -73.79 22.98 -2.85
CA GLU A 97 -74.60 23.73 -3.82
C GLU A 97 -74.65 25.23 -3.51
N ALA A 98 -74.72 25.59 -2.23
CA ALA A 98 -74.67 26.98 -1.78
C ALA A 98 -73.36 27.70 -2.15
N SER A 99 -72.25 26.95 -2.27
CA SER A 99 -70.96 27.51 -2.64
C SER A 99 -70.73 27.60 -4.16
N LYS A 100 -71.61 26.99 -4.96
CA LYS A 100 -71.64 27.15 -6.43
C LYS A 100 -72.36 28.42 -6.87
N LYS A 101 -73.32 28.93 -6.09
CA LYS A 101 -74.01 30.21 -6.37
C LYS A 101 -73.01 31.36 -6.28
N PRO A 102 -72.98 32.33 -7.23
CA PRO A 102 -72.06 33.47 -7.17
C PRO A 102 -72.26 34.25 -5.87
N ALA A 103 -71.16 34.78 -5.33
CA ALA A 103 -71.19 35.58 -4.11
C ALA A 103 -71.51 37.02 -4.47
N GLU A 104 -72.19 37.74 -3.57
CA GLU A 104 -72.44 39.17 -3.74
C GLU A 104 -71.13 39.93 -4.01
N PRO A 105 -71.08 40.77 -5.07
CA PRO A 105 -69.85 41.45 -5.47
C PRO A 105 -69.35 42.36 -4.35
N GLY A 106 -68.08 42.21 -3.97
CA GLY A 106 -67.47 42.98 -2.87
C GLY A 106 -67.75 42.42 -1.47
N SER A 107 -68.54 41.35 -1.35
CA SER A 107 -68.71 40.64 -0.08
C SER A 107 -67.40 39.98 0.38
N ARG A 108 -67.25 39.82 1.69
CA ARG A 108 -66.17 39.03 2.31
C ARG A 108 -66.08 37.62 1.70
N LEU A 109 -67.22 37.05 1.30
CA LEU A 109 -67.30 35.73 0.69
C LEU A 109 -66.73 35.73 -0.74
N ASP A 110 -67.04 36.74 -1.55
CA ASP A 110 -66.49 36.93 -2.90
C ASP A 110 -64.96 37.09 -2.83
N HIS A 111 -64.46 37.95 -1.95
CA HIS A 111 -63.02 38.12 -1.75
C HIS A 111 -62.32 36.81 -1.36
N ARG A 112 -62.90 36.03 -0.44
CA ARG A 112 -62.36 34.70 -0.06
C ARG A 112 -62.33 33.73 -1.23
N ARG A 113 -63.36 33.73 -2.08
CA ARG A 113 -63.43 32.87 -3.28
C ARG A 113 -62.39 33.28 -4.32
N ARG A 114 -62.23 34.58 -4.58
CA ARG A 114 -61.19 35.11 -5.47
C ARG A 114 -59.79 34.72 -4.97
N LEU A 115 -59.50 34.91 -3.68
CA LEU A 115 -58.24 34.49 -3.07
C LEU A 115 -58.00 32.98 -3.15
N ALA A 116 -59.04 32.17 -2.98
CA ALA A 116 -58.91 30.71 -3.12
C ALA A 116 -58.57 30.32 -4.56
N GLU A 117 -59.17 30.99 -5.54
CA GLU A 117 -58.90 30.73 -6.96
C GLU A 117 -57.49 31.19 -7.36
N THR A 118 -57.05 32.37 -6.93
CA THR A 118 -55.68 32.85 -7.20
C THR A 118 -54.64 31.92 -6.58
N ARG A 119 -54.85 31.41 -5.36
CA ARG A 119 -53.97 30.42 -4.73
C ARG A 119 -53.95 29.09 -5.47
N ARG A 120 -55.08 28.60 -5.96
CA ARG A 120 -55.15 27.37 -6.77
C ARG A 120 -54.37 27.53 -8.08
N GLN A 121 -54.57 28.66 -8.76
CA GLN A 121 -53.89 28.97 -10.01
C GLN A 121 -52.38 29.12 -9.80
N SER A 122 -51.96 29.86 -8.77
CA SER A 122 -50.54 30.06 -8.45
C SER A 122 -49.86 28.75 -8.02
N LEU A 123 -50.51 27.91 -7.21
CA LEU A 123 -49.96 26.61 -6.80
C LEU A 123 -49.78 25.68 -8.02
N LYS A 124 -50.77 25.63 -8.91
CA LYS A 124 -50.70 24.84 -10.15
C LYS A 124 -49.58 25.31 -11.07
N ALA A 125 -49.49 26.62 -11.31
CA ALA A 125 -48.45 27.21 -12.15
C ALA A 125 -47.05 27.03 -11.53
N ALA A 126 -46.91 27.26 -10.22
CA ALA A 126 -45.64 27.16 -9.52
C ALA A 126 -45.10 25.72 -9.50
N LEU A 127 -45.94 24.72 -9.16
CA LEU A 127 -45.47 23.33 -9.12
C LEU A 127 -45.08 22.81 -10.50
N LYS A 128 -45.83 23.17 -11.54
CA LYS A 128 -45.46 22.84 -12.93
C LYS A 128 -44.15 23.51 -13.35
N GLY A 129 -44.06 24.84 -13.21
CA GLY A 129 -42.87 25.59 -13.64
C GLY A 129 -41.61 25.24 -12.86
N LEU A 130 -41.72 24.96 -11.54
CA LEU A 130 -40.57 24.52 -10.75
C LEU A 130 -40.10 23.12 -11.14
N TYR A 131 -41.02 22.23 -11.50
CA TYR A 131 -40.68 20.89 -11.94
C TYR A 131 -40.02 20.89 -13.33
N GLU A 132 -40.55 21.67 -14.27
CA GLU A 132 -39.94 21.87 -15.60
C GLU A 132 -38.51 22.42 -15.48
N ARG A 133 -38.30 23.44 -14.64
CA ARG A 133 -36.94 23.95 -14.34
C ARG A 133 -36.02 22.88 -13.76
N LYS A 134 -36.55 22.01 -12.89
CA LYS A 134 -35.78 20.90 -12.33
C LYS A 134 -35.39 19.90 -13.41
N GLN A 135 -36.32 19.50 -14.28
CA GLN A 135 -36.05 18.57 -15.38
C GLN A 135 -34.99 19.12 -16.33
N GLN A 136 -35.15 20.36 -16.81
CA GLN A 136 -34.18 21.02 -17.69
C GLN A 136 -32.77 21.06 -17.06
N ARG A 137 -32.69 21.38 -15.76
CA ARG A 137 -31.41 21.38 -15.04
C ARG A 137 -30.80 19.98 -14.95
N VAL A 138 -31.60 18.97 -14.61
CA VAL A 138 -31.12 17.58 -14.49
C VAL A 138 -30.66 17.07 -15.85
N GLU A 139 -31.43 17.30 -16.91
CA GLU A 139 -31.08 16.94 -18.28
C GLU A 139 -29.77 17.61 -18.73
N ALA A 140 -29.62 18.91 -18.52
CA ALA A 140 -28.38 19.62 -18.88
C ALA A 140 -27.16 19.08 -18.13
N VAL A 141 -27.28 18.83 -16.81
CA VAL A 141 -26.18 18.30 -15.99
C VAL A 141 -25.84 16.86 -16.39
N THR A 142 -26.85 16.01 -16.59
CA THR A 142 -26.65 14.62 -16.97
C THR A 142 -26.04 14.51 -18.37
N ALA A 143 -26.50 15.30 -19.33
CA ALA A 143 -25.92 15.37 -20.67
C ALA A 143 -24.44 15.78 -20.64
N ALA A 144 -24.09 16.85 -19.92
CA ALA A 144 -22.71 17.29 -19.77
C ALA A 144 -21.85 16.22 -19.06
N SER A 145 -22.38 15.58 -18.02
CA SER A 145 -21.68 14.52 -17.30
C SER A 145 -21.43 13.30 -18.19
N GLN A 146 -22.40 12.90 -19.01
CA GLN A 146 -22.28 11.77 -19.92
C GLN A 146 -21.28 12.07 -21.04
N GLN A 147 -21.30 13.28 -21.60
CA GLN A 147 -20.31 13.71 -22.60
C GLN A 147 -18.90 13.63 -22.03
N ARG A 148 -18.67 14.22 -20.85
CA ARG A 148 -17.36 14.16 -20.18
C ARG A 148 -16.91 12.73 -19.89
N LEU A 149 -17.81 11.87 -19.43
CA LEU A 149 -17.50 10.46 -19.19
C LEU A 149 -17.09 9.74 -20.48
N ARG A 150 -17.81 10.00 -21.59
CA ARG A 150 -17.47 9.42 -22.90
C ARG A 150 -16.12 9.92 -23.41
N GLU A 151 -15.83 11.21 -23.30
CA GLU A 151 -14.55 11.81 -23.69
C GLU A 151 -13.39 11.22 -22.88
N ASN A 152 -13.54 11.15 -21.55
CA ASN A 152 -12.54 10.58 -20.67
C ASN A 152 -12.28 9.10 -20.98
N ASN A 153 -13.34 8.31 -21.16
CA ASN A 153 -13.21 6.90 -21.51
C ASN A 153 -12.52 6.74 -22.86
N ARG A 154 -12.91 7.55 -23.86
CA ARG A 154 -12.29 7.55 -25.19
C ARG A 154 -10.80 7.88 -25.12
N ALA A 155 -10.41 8.86 -24.30
CA ALA A 155 -9.01 9.24 -24.12
C ALA A 155 -8.22 8.15 -23.38
N ALA A 156 -8.81 7.51 -22.36
CA ALA A 156 -8.18 6.46 -21.59
C ALA A 156 -7.94 5.17 -22.40
N THR A 157 -8.86 4.83 -23.31
CA THR A 157 -8.72 3.67 -24.21
C THR A 157 -8.12 4.03 -25.56
N ALA A 158 -7.68 5.27 -25.76
CA ALA A 158 -7.07 5.68 -27.03
C ALA A 158 -5.74 4.92 -27.21
N PRO A 159 -5.45 4.43 -28.43
CA PRO A 159 -4.16 3.83 -28.70
C PRO A 159 -3.06 4.89 -28.57
N GLU A 160 -1.86 4.42 -28.22
CA GLU A 160 -0.66 5.24 -28.23
C GLU A 160 -0.43 5.88 -29.61
N ARG A 161 0.26 7.01 -29.61
CA ARG A 161 0.62 7.72 -30.84
C ARG A 161 1.65 6.91 -31.64
N LYS A 162 1.58 6.96 -32.97
CA LYS A 162 2.42 6.11 -33.84
C LYS A 162 3.91 6.45 -33.74
N ASP A 163 4.23 7.73 -33.65
CA ASP A 163 5.60 8.24 -33.43
C ASP A 163 6.17 7.76 -32.10
N ASP A 164 5.40 7.81 -31.00
CA ASP A 164 5.84 7.27 -29.71
C ASP A 164 6.10 5.76 -29.80
N ARG A 165 5.19 5.04 -30.47
CA ARG A 165 5.32 3.59 -30.67
C ARG A 165 6.58 3.19 -31.45
N PHE A 166 7.01 4.00 -32.43
CA PHE A 166 8.18 3.70 -33.26
C PHE A 166 9.49 4.21 -32.67
N THR A 167 9.46 5.26 -31.85
CA THR A 167 10.65 5.87 -31.25
C THR A 167 11.00 5.30 -29.87
N ARG A 168 10.05 4.66 -29.17
CA ARG A 168 10.33 4.00 -27.88
C ARG A 168 11.35 2.87 -28.04
N SER A 169 12.17 2.67 -27.00
CA SER A 169 13.05 1.52 -26.92
C SER A 169 12.26 0.21 -26.81
N SER A 170 12.87 -0.89 -27.26
CA SER A 170 12.28 -2.22 -27.17
C SER A 170 12.45 -2.79 -25.76
N ILE A 171 11.37 -3.39 -25.24
CA ILE A 171 11.38 -4.21 -24.04
C ILE A 171 10.92 -5.61 -24.47
N LEU A 172 11.68 -6.64 -24.09
CA LEU A 172 11.31 -8.02 -24.38
C LEU A 172 9.96 -8.36 -23.74
N SER A 173 9.08 -9.01 -24.51
CA SER A 173 7.74 -9.39 -24.02
C SER A 173 7.81 -10.32 -22.81
N SER A 174 8.85 -11.15 -22.71
CA SER A 174 9.08 -12.00 -21.55
C SER A 174 9.29 -11.20 -20.27
N LEU A 175 9.90 -10.01 -20.32
CA LEU A 175 10.10 -9.17 -19.15
C LEU A 175 8.84 -8.36 -18.79
N SER A 176 8.08 -7.91 -19.79
CA SER A 176 6.89 -7.06 -19.55
C SER A 176 5.62 -7.86 -19.26
N ALA A 177 5.44 -9.03 -19.87
CA ALA A 177 4.24 -9.85 -19.72
C ALA A 177 4.31 -10.84 -18.55
N THR A 178 5.51 -11.23 -18.12
CA THR A 178 5.70 -12.21 -17.02
C THR A 178 5.65 -11.50 -15.67
N THR A 179 4.46 -11.08 -15.26
CA THR A 179 4.22 -10.53 -13.92
C THR A 179 3.86 -11.61 -12.90
N ALA A 180 3.22 -12.68 -13.36
CA ALA A 180 2.82 -13.81 -12.52
C ALA A 180 3.90 -14.89 -12.52
N VAL A 181 4.32 -15.32 -11.33
CA VAL A 181 5.22 -16.46 -11.14
C VAL A 181 4.37 -17.72 -10.98
N ALA A 182 4.40 -18.60 -11.97
CA ALA A 182 3.74 -19.90 -11.89
C ALA A 182 4.50 -20.83 -10.92
N LEU A 183 3.76 -21.73 -10.28
CA LEU A 183 4.37 -22.79 -9.48
C LEU A 183 5.18 -23.72 -10.39
N ASP A 184 6.36 -24.13 -9.92
CA ASP A 184 7.18 -25.11 -10.64
C ASP A 184 6.43 -26.44 -10.79
N PRO A 185 6.24 -26.96 -12.02
CA PRO A 185 5.55 -28.22 -12.24
C PRO A 185 6.23 -29.40 -11.52
N ASN A 186 7.55 -29.35 -11.36
CA ASN A 186 8.33 -30.44 -10.78
C ASN A 186 8.59 -30.28 -9.29
N ARG A 187 7.83 -29.40 -8.60
CA ARG A 187 8.04 -29.08 -7.19
C ARG A 187 7.99 -30.29 -6.26
N TYR A 188 7.11 -31.25 -6.55
CA TYR A 188 6.92 -32.43 -5.70
C TYR A 188 8.09 -33.39 -5.82
N VAL A 189 8.57 -33.63 -7.05
CA VAL A 189 9.75 -34.46 -7.32
C VAL A 189 10.98 -33.89 -6.62
N ARG A 190 11.24 -32.58 -6.77
CA ARG A 190 12.37 -31.92 -6.09
C ARG A 190 12.27 -31.98 -4.57
N ALA A 191 11.06 -31.91 -4.02
CA ALA A 191 10.85 -32.00 -2.58
C ALA A 191 11.18 -33.40 -2.05
N GLU A 192 10.82 -34.46 -2.79
CA GLU A 192 11.17 -35.84 -2.45
C GLU A 192 12.69 -36.07 -2.51
N GLU A 193 13.35 -35.63 -3.58
CA GLU A 193 14.81 -35.68 -3.71
C GLU A 193 15.51 -34.91 -2.57
N SER A 194 14.96 -33.76 -2.19
CA SER A 194 15.49 -32.98 -1.06
C SER A 194 15.35 -33.73 0.26
N LYS A 195 14.22 -34.40 0.50
CA LYS A 195 14.01 -35.20 1.73
C LYS A 195 15.03 -36.33 1.85
N VAL A 196 15.30 -37.04 0.77
CA VAL A 196 16.30 -38.13 0.75
C VAL A 196 17.69 -37.58 1.08
N ARG A 197 18.11 -36.48 0.46
CA ARG A 197 19.41 -35.84 0.75
C ARG A 197 19.52 -35.38 2.20
N THR A 198 18.46 -34.78 2.75
CA THR A 198 18.43 -34.34 4.14
C THR A 198 18.50 -35.54 5.10
N ALA A 199 17.80 -36.64 4.80
CA ALA A 199 17.85 -37.85 5.60
C ALA A 199 19.25 -38.48 5.62
N ALA A 200 19.93 -38.54 4.46
CA ALA A 200 21.30 -39.05 4.37
C ALA A 200 22.29 -38.20 5.18
N LEU A 201 22.15 -36.86 5.16
CA LEU A 201 22.97 -35.98 6.01
C LEU A 201 22.69 -36.17 7.49
N ALA A 202 21.43 -36.41 7.88
CA ALA A 202 21.05 -36.69 9.25
C ALA A 202 21.62 -38.04 9.73
N GLN A 203 21.62 -39.05 8.87
CA GLN A 203 22.25 -40.35 9.15
C GLN A 203 23.76 -40.21 9.38
N LYS A 204 24.48 -39.52 8.48
CA LYS A 204 25.92 -39.23 8.66
C LYS A 204 26.23 -38.53 9.98
N LYS A 205 25.42 -37.54 10.37
CA LYS A 205 25.58 -36.87 11.67
C LYS A 205 25.29 -37.81 12.85
N SER A 206 24.39 -38.77 12.67
CA SER A 206 24.10 -39.77 13.70
C SER A 206 25.24 -40.75 13.86
N GLU A 207 25.81 -41.23 12.75
CA GLU A 207 27.00 -42.10 12.72
C GLU A 207 28.18 -41.40 13.42
N GLN A 208 28.50 -40.15 13.05
CA GLN A 208 29.55 -39.37 13.71
C GLN A 208 29.34 -39.22 15.23
N ARG A 209 28.08 -39.09 15.69
CA ARG A 209 27.78 -39.04 17.13
C ARG A 209 27.99 -40.39 17.79
N GLN A 210 27.69 -41.50 17.11
CA GLN A 210 27.94 -42.84 17.62
C GLN A 210 29.44 -43.11 17.72
N ASP A 211 30.22 -42.71 16.72
CA ASP A 211 31.69 -42.85 16.73
C ASP A 211 32.31 -42.08 17.90
N ALA A 212 31.87 -40.83 18.12
CA ALA A 212 32.33 -40.02 19.25
C ALA A 212 31.94 -40.63 20.62
N LEU A 213 30.76 -41.24 20.72
CA LEU A 213 30.36 -41.96 21.94
C LEU A 213 31.18 -43.22 22.17
N MET A 214 31.54 -43.95 21.12
CA MET A 214 32.41 -45.12 21.21
C MET A 214 33.81 -44.74 21.69
N GLU A 215 34.36 -43.63 21.16
CA GLU A 215 35.63 -43.08 21.63
C GLU A 215 35.59 -42.72 23.12
N LEU A 216 34.50 -42.08 23.56
CA LEU A 216 34.28 -41.77 24.97
C LEU A 216 34.22 -43.05 25.82
N TYR A 217 33.53 -44.10 25.34
CA TYR A 217 33.39 -45.37 26.05
C TYR A 217 34.73 -46.06 26.30
N ILE A 218 35.63 -46.08 25.31
CA ILE A 218 36.96 -46.70 25.47
C ILE A 218 37.83 -45.87 26.40
N ASN A 219 37.78 -44.55 26.26
CA ASN A 219 38.49 -43.63 27.15
C ASN A 219 37.95 -43.64 28.59
N ALA A 220 36.70 -44.07 28.80
CA ALA A 220 36.09 -44.16 30.13
C ALA A 220 36.82 -45.14 31.07
N SER A 221 37.58 -46.11 30.53
CA SER A 221 38.47 -46.97 31.33
C SER A 221 39.53 -46.19 32.12
N LYS A 222 39.88 -44.97 31.68
CA LYS A 222 40.84 -44.08 32.34
C LYS A 222 40.16 -43.10 33.29
N PHE A 223 38.84 -43.06 33.33
CA PHE A 223 38.12 -42.15 34.21
C PHE A 223 38.09 -42.73 35.62
N ILE A 224 38.33 -41.87 36.60
CA ILE A 224 38.17 -42.20 38.00
C ILE A 224 36.72 -41.86 38.36
N VAL A 225 35.92 -42.89 38.62
CA VAL A 225 34.48 -42.71 38.91
C VAL A 225 34.21 -42.85 40.41
N ASP A 226 34.89 -43.79 41.06
CA ASP A 226 34.70 -44.09 42.48
C ASP A 226 35.81 -43.51 43.37
N GLU A 227 35.47 -43.18 44.62
CA GLU A 227 36.43 -42.68 45.62
C GLU A 227 37.55 -43.69 45.91
N LYS A 228 37.28 -44.99 45.74
CA LYS A 228 38.28 -46.05 45.92
C LYS A 228 39.35 -46.02 44.84
N GLU A 229 38.93 -45.89 43.58
CA GLU A 229 39.84 -45.74 42.44
C GLU A 229 40.67 -44.47 42.59
N LEU A 230 40.07 -43.39 43.10
CA LEU A 230 40.79 -42.15 43.40
C LEU A 230 41.88 -42.36 44.44
N SER A 231 41.59 -43.02 45.56
CA SER A 231 42.59 -43.29 46.60
C SER A 231 43.75 -44.14 46.10
N GLN A 232 43.47 -45.15 45.27
CA GLN A 232 44.50 -46.02 44.68
C GLN A 232 45.40 -45.22 43.73
N GLN A 233 44.81 -44.44 42.83
CA GLN A 233 45.57 -43.60 41.91
C GLN A 233 46.37 -42.51 42.66
N LEU A 234 45.85 -41.99 43.78
CA LEU A 234 46.56 -41.03 44.62
C LEU A 234 47.78 -41.67 45.28
N ASP A 235 47.63 -42.85 45.88
CA ASP A 235 48.73 -43.57 46.52
C ASP A 235 49.81 -43.96 45.49
N ASP A 236 49.40 -44.36 44.28
CA ASP A 236 50.31 -44.70 43.19
C ASP A 236 51.09 -43.46 42.70
N LEU A 237 50.39 -42.38 42.35
CA LEU A 237 50.97 -41.15 41.76
C LEU A 237 51.74 -40.29 42.78
N PHE A 238 51.33 -40.26 44.05
CA PHE A 238 51.93 -39.44 45.10
C PHE A 238 52.84 -40.24 46.05
N SER A 239 53.26 -41.45 45.65
CA SER A 239 54.28 -42.19 46.39
C SER A 239 55.65 -41.49 46.35
N GLU A 240 56.39 -41.54 47.46
CA GLU A 240 57.73 -40.91 47.57
C GLU A 240 58.73 -41.46 46.53
N ASP A 241 58.50 -42.70 46.07
CA ASP A 241 59.31 -43.37 45.04
C ASP A 241 58.80 -43.17 43.60
N TYR A 242 57.68 -42.48 43.37
CA TYR A 242 57.02 -42.43 42.06
C TYR A 242 57.95 -41.93 40.94
N TRP A 243 58.62 -40.81 41.18
CA TRP A 243 59.52 -40.19 40.21
C TRP A 243 60.79 -41.00 39.98
N ASN A 244 61.32 -41.62 41.04
CA ASN A 244 62.49 -42.49 40.99
C ASN A 244 62.23 -43.79 40.20
N ARG A 245 61.01 -44.32 40.24
CA ARG A 245 60.61 -45.50 39.44
C ARG A 245 60.39 -45.18 37.96
N GLN A 246 59.95 -43.96 37.66
CA GLN A 246 59.63 -43.54 36.30
C GLN A 246 60.85 -42.96 35.54
N GLY A 247 61.88 -42.52 36.27
CA GLY A 247 63.12 -41.99 35.71
C GLY A 247 63.88 -43.02 34.85
N LYS A 248 64.27 -42.62 33.64
CA LYS A 248 65.04 -43.47 32.70
C LYS A 248 66.56 -43.42 32.91
N SER A 249 67.05 -42.65 33.90
CA SER A 249 68.46 -42.41 34.15
C SER A 249 68.94 -43.19 35.38
N MET A 250 69.97 -44.01 35.22
CA MET A 250 70.54 -44.82 36.31
C MET A 250 71.46 -44.02 37.27
N THR A 251 71.61 -42.71 37.04
CA THR A 251 72.71 -41.90 37.61
C THR A 251 72.28 -40.61 38.31
N GLN A 252 71.00 -40.23 38.26
CA GLN A 252 70.47 -39.07 38.98
C GLN A 252 69.09 -39.42 39.57
N ASP A 253 68.92 -39.18 40.87
CA ASP A 253 67.62 -39.24 41.52
C ASP A 253 66.72 -38.17 40.86
N ALA A 254 65.56 -38.60 40.37
CA ALA A 254 64.64 -37.74 39.65
C ALA A 254 63.54 -37.32 40.61
N ASP A 255 63.53 -36.06 41.04
CA ASP A 255 62.62 -35.57 42.07
C ASP A 255 61.39 -34.85 41.49
N ASN A 256 61.38 -34.58 40.18
CA ASN A 256 60.33 -33.78 39.55
C ASN A 256 59.92 -34.30 38.15
N ALA A 257 58.76 -33.82 37.69
CA ALA A 257 58.20 -34.16 36.38
C ALA A 257 59.09 -33.74 35.19
N TRP A 258 59.91 -32.71 35.35
CA TRP A 258 60.79 -32.16 34.32
C TRP A 258 62.05 -33.02 34.14
N ASP A 259 62.49 -33.71 35.20
CA ASP A 259 63.61 -34.63 35.17
C ASP A 259 63.22 -35.95 34.49
N VAL A 260 61.96 -36.38 34.66
CA VAL A 260 61.43 -37.64 34.09
C VAL A 260 60.89 -37.45 32.66
N TRP A 261 60.05 -36.44 32.43
CA TRP A 261 59.38 -36.23 31.13
C TRP A 261 60.04 -35.15 30.27
N GLY A 262 61.01 -34.41 30.82
CA GLY A 262 61.65 -33.29 30.15
C GLY A 262 60.82 -32.01 30.19
N GLN A 263 61.34 -30.98 29.54
CA GLN A 263 60.59 -29.75 29.30
C GLN A 263 59.33 -30.02 28.46
N PRO A 264 58.19 -29.39 28.78
CA PRO A 264 56.96 -29.53 28.04
C PRO A 264 57.18 -29.07 26.60
N PRO A 265 56.42 -29.64 25.66
CA PRO A 265 56.60 -29.35 24.26
C PRO A 265 56.40 -27.85 23.99
N THR A 266 57.44 -27.19 23.51
CA THR A 266 57.38 -25.81 23.04
C THR A 266 56.95 -25.78 21.58
N VAL A 267 56.46 -24.64 21.08
CA VAL A 267 56.13 -24.47 19.65
C VAL A 267 57.33 -24.80 18.76
N GLN A 268 58.54 -24.43 19.20
CA GLN A 268 59.78 -24.79 18.49
C GLN A 268 60.03 -26.30 18.51
N GLY A 269 59.76 -26.97 19.63
CA GLY A 269 59.81 -28.44 19.74
C GLY A 269 58.83 -29.13 18.79
N MET A 270 57.55 -28.73 18.81
CA MET A 270 56.54 -29.27 17.89
C MET A 270 56.88 -29.03 16.42
N LEU A 271 57.44 -27.86 16.09
CA LEU A 271 57.90 -27.55 14.73
C LEU A 271 59.12 -28.37 14.33
N ASN A 272 60.09 -28.58 15.23
CA ASN A 272 61.26 -29.42 14.97
C ASN A 272 60.86 -30.89 14.79
N GLU A 273 59.87 -31.36 15.56
CA GLU A 273 59.24 -32.66 15.44
C GLU A 273 58.55 -32.83 14.08
N MET A 274 57.81 -31.81 13.62
CA MET A 274 57.14 -31.80 12.32
C MET A 274 58.12 -31.66 11.14
N LEU A 275 59.20 -30.89 11.33
CA LEU A 275 60.25 -30.60 10.33
C LEU A 275 61.39 -31.62 10.35
N ARG A 276 61.33 -32.65 11.21
CA ARG A 276 62.33 -33.72 11.34
C ARG A 276 63.73 -33.21 11.65
N LYS A 277 63.84 -32.20 12.53
CA LYS A 277 65.11 -31.58 12.94
C LYS A 277 65.55 -31.98 14.36
N ASP A 278 65.00 -33.07 14.88
CA ASP A 278 65.34 -33.56 16.22
C ASP A 278 66.78 -34.08 16.26
N GLN A 279 67.58 -33.53 17.18
CA GLN A 279 69.03 -33.77 17.26
C GLN A 279 69.40 -35.09 17.98
N ARG A 280 68.41 -35.80 18.56
CA ARG A 280 68.60 -37.05 19.30
C ARG A 280 68.37 -38.25 18.38
N ALA A 281 69.44 -38.95 18.02
CA ALA A 281 69.42 -40.05 17.05
C ALA A 281 68.56 -41.27 17.48
N ILE A 282 68.38 -41.50 18.78
CA ILE A 282 67.60 -42.62 19.33
C ILE A 282 66.10 -42.32 19.28
N ASP A 283 65.70 -41.11 19.66
CA ASP A 283 64.31 -40.65 19.61
C ASP A 283 63.81 -40.48 18.17
N PHE A 284 64.70 -40.12 17.23
CA PHE A 284 64.37 -39.92 15.82
C PHE A 284 63.86 -41.19 15.11
N GLN A 285 64.36 -42.38 15.47
CA GLN A 285 63.98 -43.63 14.80
C GLN A 285 62.80 -44.35 15.48
N GLN A 286 62.69 -44.30 16.81
CA GLN A 286 61.58 -44.93 17.56
C GLN A 286 60.27 -44.15 17.36
N THR A 287 60.33 -42.82 17.36
CA THR A 287 59.12 -41.98 17.25
C THR A 287 58.41 -42.11 15.89
N GLU A 288 59.14 -42.29 14.77
CA GLU A 288 58.49 -42.40 13.45
C GLU A 288 57.74 -43.73 13.27
N GLN A 289 58.27 -44.84 13.77
CA GLN A 289 57.60 -46.14 13.71
C GLN A 289 56.33 -46.12 14.57
N ASP A 290 56.42 -45.61 15.80
CA ASP A 290 55.28 -45.53 16.70
C ASP A 290 54.20 -44.57 16.16
N ARG A 291 54.59 -43.41 15.62
CA ARG A 291 53.65 -42.45 15.00
C ARG A 291 52.95 -43.03 13.78
N THR A 292 53.68 -43.73 12.93
CA THR A 292 53.09 -44.31 11.71
C THR A 292 52.13 -45.44 12.07
N VAL A 293 52.43 -46.26 13.06
CA VAL A 293 51.51 -47.29 13.59
C VAL A 293 50.26 -46.64 14.19
N VAL A 294 50.42 -45.61 15.03
CA VAL A 294 49.26 -44.88 15.60
C VAL A 294 48.40 -44.25 14.52
N ARG A 295 49.00 -43.61 13.50
CA ARG A 295 48.24 -43.01 12.38
C ARG A 295 47.55 -44.04 11.50
N GLN A 296 48.21 -45.16 11.22
CA GLN A 296 47.59 -46.26 10.48
C GLN A 296 46.42 -46.84 11.25
N LYS A 297 46.57 -46.99 12.58
CA LYS A 297 45.49 -47.40 13.47
C LYS A 297 44.33 -46.39 13.45
N THR A 298 44.58 -45.09 13.63
CA THR A 298 43.50 -44.07 13.60
C THR A 298 42.78 -44.03 12.26
N ILE A 299 43.51 -44.13 11.14
CA ILE A 299 42.90 -44.15 9.80
C ILE A 299 42.03 -45.40 9.62
N ALA A 300 42.52 -46.56 10.08
CA ALA A 300 41.75 -47.79 10.02
C ALA A 300 40.50 -47.73 10.90
N GLU A 301 40.59 -47.15 12.10
CA GLU A 301 39.45 -46.96 13.01
C GLU A 301 38.38 -46.02 12.44
N GLU A 302 38.80 -44.86 11.90
CA GLU A 302 37.87 -43.90 11.27
C GLU A 302 37.18 -44.48 10.03
N LEU A 303 37.90 -45.32 9.26
CA LEU A 303 37.35 -45.91 8.05
C LEU A 303 36.42 -47.11 8.35
N THR A 304 36.71 -47.88 9.40
CA THR A 304 35.95 -49.08 9.77
C THR A 304 34.81 -48.80 10.75
N GLY A 305 34.78 -47.62 11.39
CA GLY A 305 33.78 -47.24 12.39
C GLY A 305 33.89 -48.01 13.72
N GLY A 306 35.00 -48.74 13.90
CA GLY A 306 35.28 -49.57 15.07
C GLY A 306 36.65 -49.24 15.64
N LYS A 307 36.76 -49.24 16.96
CA LYS A 307 38.02 -49.02 17.65
C LYS A 307 38.75 -50.35 17.80
N MET A 308 40.03 -50.38 17.41
CA MET A 308 40.86 -51.57 17.50
C MET A 308 41.65 -51.50 18.80
N GLU A 309 41.72 -52.58 19.58
CA GLU A 309 42.64 -52.66 20.74
C GLU A 309 44.05 -52.99 20.27
#